data_AF-A0A9P7YLG0-F1
#
_entry.id   AF-A0A9P7YLG0-F1
#
_cell.length_a   1.000
_cell.length_b   1.000
_cell.length_c   1.000
_cell.angle_alpha   90.00
_cell.angle_beta   90.00
_cell.angle_gamma   90.00
#
_symmetry.space_group_name_H-M   'P 1'
#
loop_
_entity.id
_entity.type
_entity.pdbx_description
1 polymer ?
#
loop_
_entity_poly.entity_id
_entity_poly.type
_entity_poly.pdbx_seq_one_letter_code
_entity_poly.pdbx_strand_id
1 'polypeptide(L)'
;MHLAMNLLDFSNDVFLIIIAYLSPRELILARCVSKQLRAALTEDSLNRRLLSQHFPRARELRRLDDGKDEIVHWAAAFANVASRYHHLKAGRPQAIEKWPLGKSLSVPAWSRFYPVATWKRHLQFEEKTAIFHYPDTLWTYDSGILIFPSAELEQYILYDISARSKTPIDVQATSKVVRRLRLKDRLLIVEWCEPNAYHQLNENEEVHRHFATAYDLLRDAENGEFQAVFSAWGEDDPIKSLAIWDISSPSPYRPSEDPTGKRKPEDSQGAKPIHHRWIVGQEASHSHPRLHKLKTTGIPFGEGPFWRDKCGADGDVNLSFCQRGSDFRGPHKAPCCLHEEFPCLTITEAMDAEAGVTFSARHCFMLETISINIKPKIQMTGPGYEISLGDDLWQQLPARGKLCGDERWLIGENNHEEVVILRFGG
;
A
#
# COMPACT_ATOMS: atom_id res chain seq x y z
N MET A 1 60.11 3.00 -22.47
CA MET A 1 59.36 3.34 -21.24
C MET A 1 57.98 3.83 -21.68
N HIS A 2 57.02 2.91 -21.87
CA HIS A 2 55.67 3.29 -22.27
C HIS A 2 54.97 3.87 -21.05
N LEU A 3 54.68 5.18 -21.07
CA LEU A 3 53.69 5.78 -20.18
C LEU A 3 52.36 5.10 -20.49
N ALA A 4 51.91 4.23 -19.59
CA ALA A 4 50.53 3.75 -19.62
C ALA A 4 49.64 4.97 -19.36
N MET A 5 48.99 5.46 -20.42
CA MET A 5 48.03 6.56 -20.35
C MET A 5 46.89 6.15 -19.42
N ASN A 6 46.65 6.91 -18.37
CA ASN A 6 45.60 6.67 -17.40
C ASN A 6 44.27 7.24 -17.95
N LEU A 7 43.15 6.59 -17.64
CA LEU A 7 41.82 7.06 -18.03
C LEU A 7 41.53 8.50 -17.55
N LEU A 8 42.20 8.92 -16.48
CA LEU A 8 42.09 10.26 -15.89
C LEU A 8 43.01 11.30 -16.55
N ASP A 9 43.90 10.88 -17.46
CA ASP A 9 44.75 11.78 -18.24
C ASP A 9 44.00 12.37 -19.45
N PHE A 10 42.79 11.88 -19.75
CA PHE A 10 41.91 12.42 -20.78
C PHE A 10 41.25 13.74 -20.33
N SER A 11 40.83 14.56 -21.30
CA SER A 11 39.98 15.72 -21.00
C SER A 11 38.67 15.28 -20.34
N ASN A 12 38.10 16.17 -19.53
CA ASN A 12 36.84 15.91 -18.82
C ASN A 12 35.72 15.46 -19.79
N ASP A 13 35.67 16.04 -20.99
CA ASP A 13 34.68 15.67 -22.02
C ASP A 13 34.81 14.21 -22.47
N VAL A 14 36.03 13.74 -22.74
CA VAL A 14 36.29 12.35 -23.15
C VAL A 14 35.99 11.39 -21.99
N PHE A 15 36.35 11.76 -20.77
CA PHE A 15 36.04 10.99 -19.56
C PHE A 15 34.53 10.83 -19.37
N LEU A 16 33.76 11.91 -19.51
CA LEU A 16 32.29 11.90 -19.40
C LEU A 16 31.64 11.07 -20.51
N ILE A 17 32.16 11.12 -21.74
CA ILE A 17 31.68 10.28 -22.85
C ILE A 17 31.88 8.80 -22.50
N ILE A 18 33.08 8.39 -22.06
CA ILE A 18 33.38 7.00 -21.71
C ILE A 18 32.45 6.50 -20.60
N ILE A 19 32.28 7.32 -19.56
CA ILE A 19 31.41 6.99 -18.42
C ILE A 19 29.94 6.85 -18.83
N ALA A 20 29.46 7.66 -19.78
CA ALA A 20 28.08 7.59 -20.24
C ALA A 20 27.73 6.26 -20.94
N TYR A 21 28.72 5.49 -21.40
CA TYR A 21 28.52 4.16 -21.98
C TYR A 21 28.50 3.02 -20.95
N LEU A 22 28.87 3.28 -19.70
CA LEU A 22 28.90 2.27 -18.65
C LEU A 22 27.54 2.15 -17.97
N SER A 23 27.17 0.93 -17.60
CA SER A 23 26.00 0.70 -16.75
C SER A 23 26.25 1.21 -15.31
N PRO A 24 25.19 1.54 -14.55
CA PRO A 24 25.32 1.94 -13.15
C PRO A 24 26.11 0.94 -12.30
N ARG A 25 25.98 -0.36 -12.57
CA ARG A 25 26.73 -1.41 -11.88
C ARG A 25 28.22 -1.36 -12.20
N GLU A 26 28.58 -1.18 -13.46
CA GLU A 26 29.98 -1.05 -13.89
C GLU A 26 30.62 0.20 -13.29
N LEU A 27 29.89 1.33 -13.26
CA LEU A 27 30.35 2.57 -12.63
C LEU A 27 30.64 2.39 -11.14
N ILE A 28 29.81 1.64 -10.42
CA ILE A 28 30.03 1.36 -8.99
C ILE A 28 31.22 0.42 -8.79
N LEU A 29 31.34 -0.63 -9.60
CA LEU A 29 32.47 -1.58 -9.51
C LEU A 29 33.80 -0.92 -9.89
N ALA A 30 33.79 0.02 -10.84
CA ALA A 30 34.97 0.78 -11.25
C ALA A 30 35.58 1.61 -10.10
N ARG A 31 34.78 2.00 -9.09
CA ARG A 31 35.28 2.65 -7.85
C ARG A 31 36.27 1.78 -7.07
N CYS A 32 36.32 0.46 -7.32
CA CYS A 32 37.24 -0.46 -6.66
C CYS A 32 38.56 -0.68 -7.41
N VAL A 33 38.71 -0.16 -8.65
CA VAL A 33 39.87 -0.43 -9.51
C VAL A 33 41.11 0.37 -9.08
N SER A 34 40.95 1.63 -8.71
CA SER A 34 42.06 2.47 -8.21
C SER A 34 41.56 3.59 -7.31
N LYS A 35 42.45 4.14 -6.46
CA LYS A 35 42.12 5.29 -5.59
C LYS A 35 41.73 6.54 -6.38
N GLN A 36 42.38 6.75 -7.53
CA GLN A 36 42.11 7.90 -8.39
C GLN A 36 40.74 7.76 -9.07
N LEU A 37 40.43 6.57 -9.60
CA LEU A 37 39.15 6.32 -10.25
C LEU A 37 38.00 6.35 -9.22
N ARG A 38 38.25 5.87 -8.00
CA ARG A 38 37.32 6.05 -6.89
C ARG A 38 37.02 7.53 -6.65
N ALA A 39 38.04 8.37 -6.50
CA ALA A 39 37.87 9.79 -6.24
C ALA A 39 37.06 10.49 -7.34
N ALA A 40 37.37 10.21 -8.61
CA ALA A 40 36.63 10.76 -9.74
C ALA A 40 35.17 10.27 -9.80
N LEU A 41 34.93 8.98 -9.61
CA LEU A 41 33.58 8.38 -9.67
C LEU A 41 32.74 8.59 -8.41
N THR A 42 33.29 9.21 -7.37
CA THR A 42 32.55 9.66 -6.17
C THR A 42 32.34 11.17 -6.14
N GLU A 43 32.69 11.88 -7.21
CA GLU A 43 32.42 13.31 -7.33
C GLU A 43 30.91 13.57 -7.44
N ASP A 44 30.41 14.55 -6.68
CA ASP A 44 28.97 14.71 -6.46
C ASP A 44 28.25 15.26 -7.71
N SER A 45 28.87 16.18 -8.46
CA SER A 45 28.28 16.72 -9.69
C SER A 45 28.11 15.64 -10.77
N LEU A 46 29.11 14.76 -10.90
CA LEU A 46 29.08 13.60 -11.77
C LEU A 46 27.97 12.64 -11.35
N ASN A 47 27.89 12.28 -10.07
CA ASN A 47 26.89 11.31 -9.61
C ASN A 47 25.47 11.86 -9.71
N ARG A 48 25.25 13.16 -9.53
CA ARG A 48 23.96 13.82 -9.81
C ARG A 48 23.58 13.70 -11.28
N ARG A 49 24.53 13.92 -12.19
CA ARG A 49 24.32 13.76 -13.64
C ARG A 49 24.03 12.31 -14.01
N LEU A 50 24.78 11.36 -13.48
CA LEU A 50 24.59 9.93 -13.71
C LEU A 50 23.24 9.44 -13.18
N LEU A 51 22.83 9.91 -12.01
CA LEU A 51 21.52 9.62 -11.45
C LEU A 51 20.41 10.14 -12.38
N SER A 52 20.52 11.38 -12.86
CA SER A 52 19.57 11.98 -13.81
C SER A 52 19.52 11.25 -15.14
N GLN A 53 20.67 10.75 -15.63
CA GLN A 53 20.77 10.03 -16.89
C GLN A 53 20.17 8.61 -16.80
N HIS A 54 20.50 7.85 -15.76
CA HIS A 54 20.11 6.44 -15.65
C HIS A 54 18.79 6.23 -14.92
N PHE A 55 18.42 7.13 -14.01
CA PHE A 55 17.26 7.01 -13.14
C PHE A 55 16.49 8.33 -13.00
N PRO A 56 16.03 8.94 -14.11
CA PRO A 56 15.40 10.27 -14.10
C PRO A 56 14.13 10.37 -13.22
N ARG A 57 13.51 9.23 -12.89
CA ARG A 57 12.27 9.15 -12.10
C ARG A 57 12.50 8.82 -10.62
N ALA A 58 13.75 8.58 -10.24
CA ALA A 58 14.09 8.19 -8.86
C ALA A 58 13.68 9.28 -7.87
N ARG A 59 13.18 8.85 -6.72
CA ARG A 59 12.69 9.74 -5.66
C ARG A 59 13.71 10.79 -5.20
N GLU A 60 14.99 10.44 -5.19
CA GLU A 60 16.09 11.31 -4.76
C GLU A 60 16.24 12.55 -5.63
N LEU A 61 15.94 12.45 -6.93
CA LEU A 61 15.94 13.61 -7.82
C LEU A 61 14.70 14.49 -7.62
N ARG A 62 13.56 13.88 -7.29
CA ARG A 62 12.28 14.56 -7.08
C ARG A 62 12.26 15.41 -5.79
N ARG A 63 12.87 14.89 -4.71
CA ARG A 63 12.91 15.58 -3.40
C ARG A 63 13.70 16.89 -3.40
N LEU A 64 14.55 17.14 -4.40
CA LEU A 64 15.28 18.40 -4.52
C LEU A 64 14.36 19.59 -4.81
N ASP A 65 13.21 19.35 -5.44
CA ASP A 65 12.28 20.42 -5.81
C ASP A 65 11.45 20.92 -4.60
N ASP A 66 11.45 20.18 -3.49
CA ASP A 66 10.70 20.50 -2.25
C ASP A 66 11.44 21.45 -1.29
N GLY A 67 12.62 21.96 -1.66
CA GLY A 67 13.35 22.99 -0.90
C GLY A 67 13.89 22.54 0.47
N LYS A 68 13.94 21.23 0.74
CA LYS A 68 14.60 20.66 1.93
C LYS A 68 16.01 20.24 1.55
N ASP A 69 16.96 21.15 1.75
CA ASP A 69 18.40 20.90 1.65
C ASP A 69 18.85 19.93 2.76
N GLU A 70 18.52 18.64 2.63
CA GLU A 70 19.38 17.61 3.20
C GLU A 70 20.66 17.58 2.38
N ILE A 71 21.83 17.50 3.03
CA ILE A 71 23.11 17.31 2.34
C ILE A 71 23.05 15.95 1.63
N VAL A 72 22.66 15.97 0.36
CA VAL A 72 22.60 14.75 -0.46
C VAL A 72 24.01 14.44 -0.92
N HIS A 73 24.61 13.41 -0.31
CA HIS A 73 25.82 12.79 -0.84
C HIS A 73 25.48 12.02 -2.13
N TRP A 74 25.63 12.67 -3.28
CA TRP A 74 25.20 12.14 -4.58
C TRP A 74 25.87 10.82 -4.93
N ALA A 75 27.13 10.64 -4.55
CA ALA A 75 27.83 9.37 -4.76
C ALA A 75 27.18 8.18 -4.03
N ALA A 76 26.63 8.42 -2.84
CA ALA A 76 25.90 7.43 -2.05
C ALA A 76 24.48 7.24 -2.59
N ALA A 77 23.78 8.34 -2.90
CA ALA A 77 22.45 8.30 -3.51
C ALA A 77 22.45 7.50 -4.83
N PHE A 78 23.42 7.76 -5.72
CA PHE A 78 23.57 6.99 -6.97
C PHE A 78 23.79 5.50 -6.71
N ALA A 79 24.62 5.14 -5.74
CA ALA A 79 24.87 3.74 -5.40
C ALA A 79 23.61 3.05 -4.84
N ASN A 80 22.87 3.73 -3.96
CA ASN A 80 21.64 3.19 -3.37
C ASN A 80 20.54 3.02 -4.42
N VAL A 81 20.35 4.00 -5.31
CA VAL A 81 19.36 3.93 -6.39
C VAL A 81 19.74 2.85 -7.41
N ALA A 82 21.01 2.77 -7.81
CA ALA A 82 21.47 1.72 -8.69
C ALA A 82 21.25 0.32 -8.10
N SER A 83 21.52 0.14 -6.80
CA SER A 83 21.20 -1.08 -6.06
C SER A 83 19.69 -1.35 -6.05
N ARG A 84 18.87 -0.33 -5.77
CA ARG A 84 17.40 -0.44 -5.78
C ARG A 84 16.86 -0.97 -7.09
N TYR A 85 17.21 -0.31 -8.18
CA TYR A 85 16.73 -0.70 -9.50
C TYR A 85 17.36 -2.01 -9.99
N HIS A 86 18.54 -2.39 -9.49
CA HIS A 86 19.06 -3.75 -9.72
C HIS A 86 18.15 -4.81 -9.07
N HIS A 87 17.75 -4.62 -7.81
CA HIS A 87 16.86 -5.54 -7.09
C HIS A 87 15.44 -5.57 -7.66
N LEU A 88 14.88 -4.40 -8.01
CA LEU A 88 13.60 -4.30 -8.72
C LEU A 88 13.69 -5.08 -10.06
N LYS A 89 14.71 -4.79 -10.90
CA LYS A 89 14.88 -5.48 -12.19
C LYS A 89 15.18 -6.98 -12.07
N ALA A 90 15.65 -7.44 -10.91
CA ALA A 90 15.84 -8.86 -10.64
C ALA A 90 14.58 -9.53 -10.08
N GLY A 91 13.54 -8.76 -9.70
CA GLY A 91 12.37 -9.27 -8.99
C GLY A 91 12.71 -9.86 -7.61
N ARG A 92 13.83 -9.43 -7.01
CA ARG A 92 14.36 -9.98 -5.75
C ARG A 92 14.68 -8.85 -4.78
N PRO A 93 14.02 -8.78 -3.62
CA PRO A 93 14.31 -7.76 -2.63
C PRO A 93 15.75 -7.90 -2.11
N GLN A 94 16.32 -6.77 -1.69
CA GLN A 94 17.60 -6.70 -1.00
C GLN A 94 17.50 -7.28 0.42
N ALA A 95 16.39 -7.02 1.11
CA ALA A 95 16.14 -7.50 2.45
C ALA A 95 14.65 -7.76 2.67
N ILE A 96 14.34 -8.66 3.61
CA ILE A 96 12.99 -9.00 4.03
C ILE A 96 12.94 -8.82 5.54
N GLU A 97 12.10 -7.91 6.02
CA GLU A 97 11.76 -7.78 7.44
C GLU A 97 10.40 -8.43 7.69
N LYS A 98 10.25 -9.14 8.80
CA LYS A 98 8.99 -9.75 9.24
C LYS A 98 8.75 -9.40 10.68
N TRP A 99 7.52 -8.99 10.99
CA TRP A 99 7.13 -8.55 12.31
C TRP A 99 5.82 -9.23 12.71
N PRO A 100 5.84 -10.12 13.71
CA PRO A 100 4.62 -10.80 14.17
C PRO A 100 3.60 -9.81 14.73
N LEU A 101 2.34 -9.96 14.31
CA LEU A 101 1.24 -9.11 14.78
C LEU A 101 0.76 -9.56 16.15
N GLY A 102 0.62 -8.59 17.06
CA GLY A 102 -0.06 -8.78 18.34
C GLY A 102 -1.57 -8.88 18.12
N LYS A 103 -2.10 -10.10 18.09
CA LYS A 103 -3.52 -10.35 17.87
C LYS A 103 -4.06 -11.41 18.83
N SER A 104 -5.11 -11.05 19.56
CA SER A 104 -5.84 -11.97 20.42
C SER A 104 -7.33 -11.71 20.38
N LEU A 105 -8.13 -12.75 20.61
CA LEU A 105 -9.58 -12.61 20.78
C LEU A 105 -9.97 -12.17 22.19
N SER A 106 -9.13 -12.45 23.20
CA SER A 106 -9.51 -12.26 24.61
C SER A 106 -8.38 -11.73 25.49
N VAL A 107 -7.19 -12.33 25.42
CA VAL A 107 -6.02 -11.94 26.25
C VAL A 107 -4.70 -12.06 25.47
N PRO A 108 -3.73 -11.16 25.68
CA PRO A 108 -3.76 -10.03 26.60
C PRO A 108 -4.68 -8.88 26.12
N ALA A 109 -5.11 -8.03 27.05
CA ALA A 109 -6.11 -7.00 26.76
C ALA A 109 -5.65 -6.00 25.69
N TRP A 110 -4.35 -5.67 25.65
CA TRP A 110 -3.77 -4.73 24.70
C TRP A 110 -3.82 -5.22 23.23
N SER A 111 -3.89 -6.54 23.00
CA SER A 111 -3.89 -7.14 21.66
C SER A 111 -5.27 -7.62 21.21
N ARG A 112 -6.33 -7.26 21.96
CA ARG A 112 -7.70 -7.62 21.61
C ARG A 112 -8.08 -7.03 20.25
N PHE A 113 -8.34 -7.92 19.33
CA PHE A 113 -8.73 -7.59 17.97
C PHE A 113 -9.87 -8.47 17.52
N TYR A 114 -10.91 -7.81 17.00
CA TYR A 114 -12.02 -8.49 16.39
C TYR A 114 -12.35 -7.81 15.07
N PRO A 115 -11.97 -8.37 13.91
CA PRO A 115 -12.18 -7.69 12.64
C PRO A 115 -13.67 -7.42 12.42
N VAL A 116 -13.98 -6.33 11.75
CA VAL A 116 -15.32 -6.14 11.20
C VAL A 116 -15.46 -7.14 10.04
N ALA A 117 -16.49 -7.98 10.10
CA ALA A 117 -16.71 -8.98 9.06
C ALA A 117 -16.87 -8.29 7.69
N THR A 118 -16.21 -8.85 6.68
CA THR A 118 -16.39 -8.39 5.31
C THR A 118 -17.59 -9.09 4.69
N TRP A 119 -18.23 -8.43 3.72
CA TRP A 119 -19.28 -9.06 2.93
C TRP A 119 -18.73 -10.28 2.21
N LYS A 120 -19.47 -11.39 2.24
CA LYS A 120 -19.13 -12.59 1.47
C LYS A 120 -19.22 -12.26 -0.02
N ARG A 121 -18.07 -11.96 -0.60
CA ARG A 121 -17.92 -11.76 -2.05
C ARG A 121 -17.45 -13.06 -2.68
N HIS A 122 -18.09 -13.40 -3.78
CA HIS A 122 -17.80 -14.57 -4.59
C HIS A 122 -17.62 -14.14 -6.04
N LEU A 123 -16.65 -14.74 -6.71
CA LEU A 123 -16.54 -14.69 -8.17
C LEU A 123 -17.25 -15.91 -8.73
N GLN A 124 -18.18 -15.69 -9.64
CA GLN A 124 -18.87 -16.76 -10.36
C GLN A 124 -18.53 -16.65 -11.85
N PHE A 125 -18.10 -17.77 -12.42
CA PHE A 125 -17.91 -17.90 -13.87
C PHE A 125 -18.34 -19.30 -14.28
N GLU A 126 -19.27 -19.39 -15.24
CA GLU A 126 -19.95 -20.64 -15.59
C GLU A 126 -20.49 -21.33 -14.31
N GLU A 127 -20.10 -22.58 -14.07
CA GLU A 127 -20.49 -23.38 -12.91
C GLU A 127 -19.53 -23.25 -11.72
N LYS A 128 -18.46 -22.47 -11.86
CA LYS A 128 -17.41 -22.32 -10.84
C LYS A 128 -17.67 -21.09 -9.96
N THR A 129 -17.50 -21.27 -8.66
CA THR A 129 -17.58 -20.20 -7.66
C THR A 129 -16.31 -20.17 -6.82
N ALA A 130 -15.65 -19.02 -6.74
CA ALA A 130 -14.47 -18.80 -5.91
C ALA A 130 -14.73 -17.70 -4.87
N ILE A 131 -14.11 -17.82 -3.69
CA ILE A 131 -14.16 -16.78 -2.66
C ILE A 131 -13.31 -15.60 -3.13
N PHE A 132 -13.88 -14.39 -3.11
CA PHE A 132 -13.21 -13.15 -3.52
C PHE A 132 -13.37 -12.05 -2.47
N HIS A 133 -13.03 -12.38 -1.22
CA HIS A 133 -12.90 -11.41 -0.15
C HIS A 133 -11.69 -11.74 0.70
N TYR A 134 -11.05 -10.68 1.19
CA TYR A 134 -9.95 -10.77 2.15
C TYR A 134 -10.37 -10.03 3.42
N PRO A 135 -10.01 -10.56 4.59
CA PRO A 135 -10.30 -9.89 5.86
C PRO A 135 -9.43 -8.63 6.02
N ASP A 136 -9.94 -7.66 6.77
CA ASP A 136 -9.22 -6.42 7.05
C ASP A 136 -7.89 -6.70 7.79
N THR A 137 -6.87 -5.92 7.45
CA THR A 137 -5.55 -5.98 8.07
C THR A 137 -5.54 -5.26 9.41
N LEU A 138 -4.78 -5.79 10.38
CA LEU A 138 -4.51 -5.12 11.66
C LEU A 138 -3.30 -4.15 11.57
N TRP A 139 -2.93 -3.76 10.35
CA TRP A 139 -1.92 -2.75 10.07
C TRP A 139 -2.41 -1.75 9.03
N THR A 140 -1.83 -0.56 9.06
CA THR A 140 -2.14 0.52 8.12
C THR A 140 -0.89 1.27 7.71
N TYR A 141 -0.88 1.79 6.49
CA TYR A 141 0.29 2.44 5.90
C TYR A 141 -0.15 3.66 5.10
N ASP A 142 0.58 4.76 5.25
CA ASP A 142 0.53 5.90 4.36
C ASP A 142 1.89 6.60 4.35
N SER A 143 2.34 7.01 3.16
CA SER A 143 3.48 7.92 2.99
C SER A 143 4.77 7.54 3.73
N GLY A 144 5.04 6.24 3.91
CA GLY A 144 6.26 5.73 4.58
C GLY A 144 6.12 5.44 6.07
N ILE A 145 4.94 5.71 6.65
CA ILE A 145 4.60 5.40 8.03
C ILE A 145 3.75 4.12 8.04
N LEU A 146 4.17 3.13 8.82
CA LEU A 146 3.44 1.88 9.04
C LEU A 146 3.04 1.79 10.51
N ILE A 147 1.76 1.50 10.78
CA ILE A 147 1.24 1.34 12.14
C ILE A 147 0.64 -0.05 12.30
N PHE A 148 1.05 -0.76 13.35
CA PHE A 148 0.62 -2.13 13.66
C PHE A 148 0.86 -2.49 15.14
N PRO A 149 0.13 -3.45 15.72
CA PRO A 149 0.46 -4.04 17.01
C PRO A 149 1.63 -5.02 16.85
N SER A 150 2.75 -4.75 17.50
CA SER A 150 3.90 -5.64 17.52
C SER A 150 3.72 -6.68 18.63
N ALA A 151 3.75 -7.97 18.29
CA ALA A 151 3.75 -9.03 19.30
C ALA A 151 5.06 -9.03 20.11
N GLU A 152 6.18 -8.68 19.48
CA GLU A 152 7.49 -8.65 20.14
C GLU A 152 7.60 -7.53 21.18
N LEU A 153 7.04 -6.36 20.89
CA LEU A 153 7.09 -5.19 21.77
C LEU A 153 5.84 -5.03 22.65
N GLU A 154 4.88 -5.94 22.50
CA GLU A 154 3.60 -5.97 23.21
C GLU A 154 2.79 -4.66 23.19
N GLN A 155 2.87 -3.90 22.10
CA GLN A 155 2.22 -2.60 21.96
C GLN A 155 2.00 -2.21 20.50
N TYR A 156 1.21 -1.16 20.27
CA TYR A 156 1.08 -0.55 18.94
C TYR A 156 2.31 0.30 18.65
N ILE A 157 2.87 0.12 17.45
CA ILE A 157 4.10 0.78 17.02
C ILE A 157 3.80 1.58 15.76
N LEU A 158 4.32 2.80 15.71
CA LEU A 158 4.51 3.58 14.52
C LEU A 158 5.94 3.36 14.02
N TYR A 159 6.08 2.81 12.82
CA TYR A 159 7.36 2.56 12.16
C TYR A 159 7.53 3.54 11.00
N ASP A 160 8.49 4.47 11.13
CA ASP A 160 9.01 5.23 10.00
C ASP A 160 9.98 4.34 9.22
N ILE A 161 9.52 3.84 8.09
CA ILE A 161 10.28 2.88 7.27
C ILE A 161 11.50 3.55 6.62
N SER A 162 11.46 4.86 6.39
CA SER A 162 12.58 5.63 5.83
C SER A 162 13.67 5.82 6.87
N ALA A 163 13.31 6.34 8.05
CA ALA A 163 14.26 6.61 9.14
C ALA A 163 14.67 5.34 9.91
N ARG A 164 13.97 4.22 9.68
CA ARG A 164 14.07 2.98 10.46
C ARG A 164 13.80 3.18 11.96
N SER A 165 13.08 4.25 12.32
CA SER A 165 12.73 4.56 13.70
C SER A 165 11.36 3.99 14.07
N LYS A 166 11.25 3.46 15.28
CA LYS A 166 10.03 2.86 15.82
C LYS A 166 9.65 3.59 17.10
N THR A 167 8.45 4.14 17.11
CA THR A 167 7.92 4.86 18.27
C THR A 167 6.64 4.18 18.74
N PRO A 168 6.52 3.85 20.04
CA PRO A 168 5.29 3.30 20.57
C PRO A 168 4.16 4.35 20.52
N ILE A 169 2.94 3.89 20.23
CA ILE A 169 1.76 4.74 20.25
C ILE A 169 0.73 4.21 21.24
N ASP A 170 0.15 5.10 22.03
CA ASP A 170 -0.93 4.75 22.94
C ASP A 170 -2.30 4.98 22.29
N VAL A 171 -2.88 3.89 21.78
CA VAL A 171 -4.26 3.88 21.29
C VAL A 171 -5.27 3.51 22.39
N GLN A 172 -4.82 3.37 23.64
CA GLN A 172 -5.57 2.86 24.79
C GLN A 172 -6.15 1.45 24.53
N ALA A 173 -5.36 0.57 23.92
CA ALA A 173 -5.84 -0.75 23.50
C ALA A 173 -6.28 -1.64 24.67
N THR A 174 -5.77 -1.42 25.89
CA THR A 174 -6.18 -2.22 27.06
C THR A 174 -7.67 -2.05 27.40
N SER A 175 -8.24 -0.86 27.14
CA SER A 175 -9.66 -0.56 27.38
C SER A 175 -10.54 -0.68 26.12
N LYS A 176 -9.96 -1.06 24.97
CA LYS A 176 -10.63 -1.06 23.67
C LYS A 176 -10.41 -2.38 22.95
N VAL A 177 -11.43 -2.93 22.31
CA VAL A 177 -11.24 -3.99 21.31
C VAL A 177 -11.06 -3.30 19.96
N VAL A 178 -9.83 -3.33 19.43
CA VAL A 178 -9.55 -2.70 18.13
C VAL A 178 -10.24 -3.50 17.03
N ARG A 179 -10.88 -2.77 16.12
CA ARG A 179 -11.65 -3.33 15.01
C ARG A 179 -10.95 -3.05 13.67
N ARG A 180 -10.44 -1.83 13.46
CA ARG A 180 -9.69 -1.42 12.26
C ARG A 180 -8.72 -0.28 12.54
N LEU A 181 -7.67 -0.18 11.72
CA LEU A 181 -6.73 0.94 11.66
C LEU A 181 -6.75 1.58 10.27
N ARG A 182 -6.84 2.90 10.21
CA ARG A 182 -6.79 3.68 8.95
C ARG A 182 -5.85 4.85 9.12
N LEU A 183 -4.87 4.99 8.24
CA LEU A 183 -3.95 6.11 8.24
C LEU A 183 -4.04 6.78 6.88
N LYS A 184 -4.20 8.10 6.88
CA LYS A 184 -4.09 8.90 5.67
C LYS A 184 -3.64 10.31 6.02
N ASP A 185 -2.66 10.83 5.29
CA ASP A 185 -2.21 12.22 5.43
C ASP A 185 -1.91 12.60 6.90
N ARG A 186 -1.26 11.68 7.62
CA ARG A 186 -0.91 11.79 9.06
C ARG A 186 -2.09 11.81 10.03
N LEU A 187 -3.31 11.51 9.58
CA LEU A 187 -4.45 11.27 10.45
C LEU A 187 -4.66 9.77 10.62
N LEU A 188 -4.43 9.25 11.82
CA LEU A 188 -4.72 7.88 12.21
C LEU A 188 -6.13 7.81 12.80
N ILE A 189 -6.98 6.96 12.24
CA ILE A 189 -8.24 6.54 12.86
C ILE A 189 -8.14 5.11 13.36
N VAL A 190 -8.53 4.94 14.62
CA VAL A 190 -8.71 3.66 15.28
C VAL A 190 -10.21 3.43 15.45
N GLU A 191 -10.76 2.46 14.73
CA GLU A 191 -12.12 1.97 14.94
C GLU A 191 -12.09 0.89 16.02
N TRP A 192 -12.97 0.98 17.01
CA TRP A 192 -12.95 0.09 18.18
C TRP A 192 -14.34 -0.14 18.79
N CYS A 193 -14.47 -1.13 19.66
CA CYS A 193 -15.64 -1.32 20.50
C CYS A 193 -15.26 -1.56 21.96
N GLU A 194 -16.23 -1.38 22.86
CA GLU A 194 -16.06 -1.72 24.27
C GLU A 194 -15.81 -3.23 24.44
N PRO A 195 -14.93 -3.65 25.39
CA PRO A 195 -14.66 -5.06 25.65
C PRO A 195 -15.89 -5.85 26.11
N ASN A 196 -16.77 -5.20 26.86
CA ASN A 196 -18.02 -5.80 27.33
C ASN A 196 -19.16 -5.37 26.40
N ALA A 197 -20.12 -6.27 26.20
CA ALA A 197 -21.34 -5.96 25.48
C ALA A 197 -22.12 -4.83 26.17
N TYR A 198 -22.68 -3.92 25.37
CA TYR A 198 -23.59 -2.89 25.86
C TYR A 198 -24.98 -3.45 26.17
N HIS A 199 -25.44 -4.39 25.34
CA HIS A 199 -26.73 -5.03 25.51
C HIS A 199 -26.70 -6.47 24.99
N GLN A 200 -27.47 -7.35 25.61
CA GLN A 200 -27.65 -8.72 25.14
C GLN A 200 -29.03 -8.82 24.46
N LEU A 201 -29.05 -9.23 23.19
CA LEU A 201 -30.31 -9.38 22.42
C LEU A 201 -30.97 -10.72 22.71
N ASN A 202 -30.16 -11.77 22.90
CA ASN A 202 -30.60 -13.12 23.27
C ASN A 202 -29.39 -13.92 23.81
N GLU A 203 -29.59 -15.21 24.10
CA GLU A 203 -28.57 -16.10 24.67
C GLU A 203 -27.26 -16.16 23.86
N ASN A 204 -27.30 -15.88 22.55
CA ASN A 204 -26.16 -16.02 21.64
C ASN A 204 -25.73 -14.71 20.95
N GLU A 205 -26.47 -13.61 21.15
CA GLU A 205 -26.23 -12.35 20.44
C GLU A 205 -26.03 -11.19 21.41
N GLU A 206 -24.84 -10.60 21.34
CA GLU A 206 -24.43 -9.44 22.11
C GLU A 206 -24.22 -8.23 21.18
N VAL A 207 -24.55 -7.04 21.67
CA VAL A 207 -24.43 -5.77 20.95
C VAL A 207 -23.33 -4.96 21.58
N HIS A 208 -22.32 -4.63 20.78
CA HIS A 208 -21.26 -3.71 21.15
C HIS A 208 -21.46 -2.36 20.48
N ARG A 209 -21.20 -1.28 21.21
CA ARG A 209 -21.13 0.06 20.61
C ARG A 209 -19.81 0.20 19.86
N HIS A 210 -19.89 0.75 18.66
CA HIS A 210 -18.75 0.96 17.79
C HIS A 210 -18.36 2.45 17.80
N PHE A 211 -17.08 2.71 18.00
CA PHE A 211 -16.51 4.04 18.15
C PHE A 211 -15.35 4.22 17.18
N ALA A 212 -15.03 5.48 16.89
CA ALA A 212 -13.79 5.84 16.23
C ALA A 212 -13.08 6.93 17.03
N THR A 213 -11.77 6.78 17.16
CA THR A 213 -10.88 7.79 17.75
C THR A 213 -9.84 8.20 16.71
N ALA A 214 -9.62 9.50 16.56
CA ALA A 214 -8.66 10.06 15.63
C ALA A 214 -7.40 10.56 16.36
N TYR A 215 -6.25 10.42 15.72
CA TYR A 215 -4.95 10.83 16.22
C TYR A 215 -4.17 11.55 15.11
N ASP A 216 -3.62 12.71 15.39
CA ASP A 216 -2.68 13.40 14.51
C ASP A 216 -1.28 12.86 14.74
N LEU A 217 -0.59 12.50 13.65
CA LEU A 217 0.81 12.11 13.69
C LEU A 217 1.68 13.34 13.53
N LEU A 218 2.15 13.85 14.66
CA LEU A 218 3.03 15.01 14.73
C LEU A 218 4.48 14.53 14.73
N ARG A 219 5.33 15.20 13.95
CA ARG A 219 6.77 14.95 13.99
C ARG A 219 7.38 15.90 15.00
N ASP A 220 8.03 15.34 16.01
CA ASP A 220 8.78 16.07 17.02
C ASP A 220 9.95 16.81 16.35
N ALA A 221 10.11 18.09 16.71
CA ALA A 221 11.11 18.96 16.11
C ALA A 221 12.54 18.69 16.62
N GLU A 222 12.69 18.10 17.81
CA GLU A 222 13.99 17.92 18.46
C GLU A 222 14.62 16.55 18.14
N ASN A 223 13.85 15.47 18.26
CA ASN A 223 14.33 14.11 17.98
C ASN A 223 13.93 13.59 16.59
N GLY A 224 13.01 14.28 15.89
CA GLY A 224 12.55 13.88 14.55
C GLY A 224 11.62 12.66 14.53
N GLU A 225 11.20 12.15 15.68
CA GLU A 225 10.30 11.01 15.82
C GLU A 225 8.83 11.43 15.65
N PHE A 226 7.97 10.46 15.35
CA PHE A 226 6.53 10.71 15.26
C PHE A 226 5.83 10.38 16.56
N GLN A 227 4.92 11.24 16.98
CA GLN A 227 4.03 11.00 18.10
C GLN A 227 2.58 11.03 17.60
N ALA A 228 1.77 10.11 18.11
CA ALA A 228 0.34 10.11 17.89
C ALA A 228 -0.34 10.91 19.00
N VAL A 229 -0.90 12.07 18.66
CA VAL A 229 -1.62 12.93 19.61
C VAL A 229 -3.10 12.85 19.32
N PHE A 230 -3.92 12.75 20.37
CA PHE A 230 -5.38 12.74 20.21
C PHE A 230 -5.84 13.97 19.41
N SER A 231 -6.59 13.72 18.35
CA SER A 231 -7.09 14.79 17.49
C SER A 231 -8.50 15.17 17.91
N ALA A 232 -8.72 16.45 18.20
CA ALA A 232 -9.99 16.98 18.72
C ALA A 232 -11.11 17.09 17.65
N TRP A 233 -11.16 16.16 16.69
CA TRP A 233 -12.29 16.05 15.76
C TRP A 233 -13.52 15.53 16.50
N GLY A 234 -14.40 16.47 16.89
CA GLY A 234 -15.62 16.19 17.64
C GLY A 234 -15.40 16.41 19.14
N GLU A 235 -16.02 17.46 19.67
CA GLU A 235 -15.98 17.89 21.08
C GLU A 235 -16.08 16.71 22.06
N ASP A 236 -15.05 16.56 22.91
CA ASP A 236 -14.96 15.80 24.17
C ASP A 236 -15.51 14.34 24.24
N ASP A 237 -15.93 13.76 23.11
CA ASP A 237 -16.57 12.45 23.02
C ASP A 237 -16.10 11.70 21.74
N PRO A 238 -15.75 10.41 21.82
CA PRO A 238 -15.38 9.62 20.63
C PRO A 238 -16.52 9.63 19.60
N ILE A 239 -16.20 9.67 18.30
CA ILE A 239 -17.20 9.77 17.23
C ILE A 239 -18.19 8.60 17.35
N LYS A 240 -19.43 8.92 17.77
CA LYS A 240 -20.51 7.95 18.04
C LYS A 240 -21.28 7.54 16.79
N SER A 241 -20.94 8.07 15.61
CA SER A 241 -21.64 7.79 14.35
C SER A 241 -20.65 7.41 13.25
N LEU A 242 -20.76 6.17 12.75
CA LEU A 242 -20.10 5.75 11.52
C LEU A 242 -21.01 6.12 10.33
N ALA A 243 -20.47 6.79 9.32
CA ALA A 243 -21.20 7.01 8.08
C ALA A 243 -21.30 5.66 7.32
N ILE A 244 -22.52 5.17 7.12
CA ILE A 244 -22.78 4.01 6.26
C ILE A 244 -23.17 4.54 4.89
N TRP A 245 -22.43 4.18 3.86
CA TRP A 245 -22.77 4.60 2.51
C TRP A 245 -23.67 3.55 1.85
N ASP A 246 -24.87 3.97 1.46
CA ASP A 246 -25.69 3.17 0.55
C ASP A 246 -25.13 3.31 -0.87
N ILE A 247 -24.48 2.25 -1.35
CA ILE A 247 -23.89 2.21 -2.71
C ILE A 247 -24.70 1.32 -3.66
N SER A 248 -25.94 0.97 -3.30
CA SER A 248 -26.81 0.13 -4.13
C SER A 248 -27.23 0.80 -5.44
N SER A 249 -27.13 2.13 -5.53
CA SER A 249 -27.45 2.91 -6.73
C SER A 249 -26.22 3.73 -7.16
N PRO A 250 -25.87 3.72 -8.46
CA PRO A 250 -24.73 4.49 -8.97
C PRO A 250 -25.01 5.99 -8.86
N SER A 251 -24.03 6.71 -8.33
CA SER A 251 -24.07 8.17 -8.21
C SER A 251 -23.62 8.83 -9.51
N PRO A 252 -24.42 9.75 -10.12
CA PRO A 252 -23.93 10.56 -11.24
C PRO A 252 -22.90 11.59 -10.78
N TYR A 253 -22.98 12.02 -9.52
CA TYR A 253 -21.94 12.80 -8.86
C TYR A 253 -20.78 11.88 -8.47
N ARG A 254 -19.53 12.29 -8.74
CA ARG A 254 -18.32 11.49 -8.46
C ARG A 254 -17.52 12.15 -7.35
N PRO A 255 -17.81 11.85 -6.06
CA PRO A 255 -17.14 12.50 -4.93
C PRO A 255 -15.64 12.24 -4.92
N SER A 256 -15.22 11.12 -5.53
CA SER A 256 -13.83 10.77 -5.74
C SER A 256 -13.07 11.78 -6.62
N GLU A 257 -13.73 12.32 -7.65
CA GLU A 257 -13.17 13.32 -8.56
C GLU A 257 -13.34 14.77 -8.05
N ASP A 258 -14.00 14.95 -6.90
CA ASP A 258 -14.14 16.23 -6.19
C ASP A 258 -13.96 16.05 -4.68
N PRO A 259 -12.70 15.92 -4.21
CA PRO A 259 -12.37 15.76 -2.78
C PRO A 259 -12.88 16.91 -1.91
N THR A 260 -13.16 18.07 -2.53
CA THR A 260 -13.62 19.28 -1.83
C THR A 260 -15.13 19.35 -1.66
N GLY A 261 -15.89 18.51 -2.37
CA GLY A 261 -17.35 18.49 -2.35
C GLY A 261 -18.04 19.70 -2.98
N LYS A 262 -17.27 20.65 -3.53
CA LYS A 262 -17.77 21.97 -3.99
C LYS A 262 -18.62 21.91 -5.26
N ARG A 263 -18.48 20.84 -6.04
CA ARG A 263 -19.20 20.61 -7.30
C ARG A 263 -20.35 19.63 -7.12
N LYS A 264 -20.74 19.31 -5.87
CA LYS A 264 -21.87 18.44 -5.57
C LYS A 264 -23.17 19.09 -6.07
N PRO A 265 -23.87 18.48 -7.05
CA PRO A 265 -25.19 18.96 -7.46
C PRO A 265 -26.18 18.79 -6.31
N GLU A 266 -27.02 19.80 -6.05
CA GLU A 266 -28.02 19.79 -4.97
C GLU A 266 -28.96 18.57 -5.05
N ASP A 267 -29.28 18.12 -6.26
CA ASP A 267 -30.18 16.99 -6.54
C ASP A 267 -29.46 15.64 -6.80
N SER A 268 -28.15 15.55 -6.55
CA SER A 268 -27.43 14.30 -6.77
C SER A 268 -27.88 13.22 -5.76
N GLN A 269 -28.68 12.27 -6.24
CA GLN A 269 -28.96 11.00 -5.54
C GLN A 269 -27.74 10.09 -5.63
N GLY A 270 -26.64 10.53 -5.03
CA GLY A 270 -25.44 9.73 -4.89
C GLY A 270 -25.53 8.72 -3.77
N ALA A 271 -24.41 8.07 -3.46
CA ALA A 271 -24.33 7.20 -2.29
C ALA A 271 -24.80 7.99 -1.06
N LYS A 272 -25.93 7.58 -0.48
CA LYS A 272 -26.54 8.34 0.62
C LYS A 272 -25.81 7.96 1.90
N PRO A 273 -25.26 8.93 2.67
CA PRO A 273 -24.83 8.65 4.02
C PRO A 273 -26.09 8.30 4.82
N ILE A 274 -26.25 7.01 5.11
CA ILE A 274 -27.17 6.55 6.13
C ILE A 274 -26.47 6.85 7.45
N HIS A 275 -26.90 7.90 8.14
CA HIS A 275 -26.53 8.13 9.52
C HIS A 275 -27.17 7.05 10.39
N HIS A 276 -26.49 5.92 10.53
CA HIS A 276 -26.85 4.95 11.55
C HIS A 276 -26.16 5.38 12.83
N ARG A 277 -26.94 5.96 13.75
CA ARG A 277 -26.49 6.39 15.09
C ARG A 277 -25.97 5.22 15.94
N TRP A 278 -26.15 3.99 15.44
CA TRP A 278 -25.81 2.73 16.09
C TRP A 278 -25.59 1.68 15.00
N ILE A 279 -24.49 0.93 15.02
CA ILE A 279 -24.47 -0.35 14.31
C ILE A 279 -25.30 -1.31 15.18
N VAL A 280 -26.62 -1.33 14.98
CA VAL A 280 -27.49 -2.38 15.49
C VAL A 280 -27.82 -3.27 14.31
N GLY A 281 -27.36 -4.52 14.36
CA GLY A 281 -27.64 -5.53 13.36
C GLY A 281 -26.71 -6.72 13.49
N GLN A 282 -27.13 -7.86 12.94
CA GLN A 282 -26.41 -9.15 12.98
C GLN A 282 -25.00 -9.13 12.36
N GLU A 283 -24.55 -7.99 11.80
CA GLU A 283 -23.17 -7.78 11.34
C GLU A 283 -22.19 -7.44 12.49
N ALA A 284 -22.72 -7.06 13.66
CA ALA A 284 -21.98 -6.93 14.92
C ALA A 284 -22.01 -8.23 15.76
N SER A 285 -22.78 -9.25 15.33
CA SER A 285 -22.94 -10.54 16.03
C SER A 285 -21.84 -11.52 15.64
N HIS A 286 -21.53 -12.46 16.54
CA HIS A 286 -20.69 -13.64 16.29
C HIS A 286 -21.27 -14.59 15.22
N SER A 287 -22.52 -14.42 14.80
CA SER A 287 -23.21 -15.25 13.81
C SER A 287 -23.85 -14.39 12.70
N HIS A 288 -23.49 -14.69 11.44
CA HIS A 288 -23.89 -13.89 10.27
C HIS A 288 -25.20 -14.37 9.63
N PRO A 289 -26.08 -13.48 9.15
CA PRO A 289 -27.30 -13.86 8.44
C PRO A 289 -27.07 -14.26 6.98
N ARG A 290 -28.11 -14.83 6.35
CA ARG A 290 -28.05 -15.47 5.01
C ARG A 290 -28.33 -14.53 3.82
N LEU A 291 -28.81 -13.30 4.02
CA LEU A 291 -29.19 -12.38 2.95
C LEU A 291 -28.72 -10.95 3.26
N HIS A 292 -27.97 -10.37 2.33
CA HIS A 292 -27.18 -9.16 2.57
C HIS A 292 -27.36 -8.18 1.39
N LYS A 293 -27.97 -7.00 1.63
CA LYS A 293 -27.95 -5.86 0.69
C LYS A 293 -26.64 -5.08 0.91
N LEU A 294 -25.88 -4.81 -0.16
CA LEU A 294 -24.56 -4.19 -0.13
C LEU A 294 -24.58 -2.83 0.61
N LYS A 295 -23.98 -2.76 1.81
CA LYS A 295 -23.79 -1.53 2.59
C LYS A 295 -22.33 -1.43 3.03
N THR A 296 -21.59 -0.38 2.68
CA THR A 296 -20.20 -0.24 3.19
C THR A 296 -20.17 0.61 4.45
N THR A 297 -19.51 0.12 5.49
CA THR A 297 -19.33 0.79 6.78
C THR A 297 -17.90 1.34 6.86
N GLY A 298 -17.73 2.67 6.92
CA GLY A 298 -16.42 3.26 7.16
C GLY A 298 -16.34 4.77 6.96
N ILE A 299 -15.39 5.39 7.65
CA ILE A 299 -14.95 6.77 7.40
C ILE A 299 -14.10 6.74 6.11
N PRO A 300 -14.51 7.40 5.02
CA PRO A 300 -13.80 7.32 3.75
C PRO A 300 -12.50 8.14 3.82
N PHE A 301 -11.38 7.45 4.02
CA PHE A 301 -10.03 7.99 3.76
C PHE A 301 -9.62 7.63 2.34
N GLY A 302 -10.17 8.34 1.37
CA GLY A 302 -9.86 8.16 -0.05
C GLY A 302 -11.09 8.17 -0.95
N GLU A 303 -10.83 8.12 -2.26
CA GLU A 303 -11.87 7.91 -3.26
C GLU A 303 -12.68 6.66 -2.89
N GLY A 304 -13.96 6.85 -2.55
CA GLY A 304 -14.86 5.74 -2.20
C GLY A 304 -14.94 4.69 -3.32
N PRO A 305 -15.46 3.48 -3.04
CA PRO A 305 -15.45 2.39 -4.00
C PRO A 305 -16.08 2.83 -5.33
N PHE A 306 -15.28 2.90 -6.38
CA PHE A 306 -15.72 3.23 -7.71
C PHE A 306 -15.85 1.94 -8.52
N TRP A 307 -17.03 1.32 -8.47
CA TRP A 307 -17.37 0.23 -9.36
C TRP A 307 -17.70 0.81 -10.74
N ARG A 308 -16.73 0.81 -11.66
CA ARG A 308 -16.99 1.02 -13.08
C ARG A 308 -17.00 -0.32 -13.78
N ASP A 309 -18.17 -0.96 -13.77
CA ASP A 309 -18.45 -2.19 -14.53
C ASP A 309 -18.47 -1.94 -16.07
N LYS A 310 -18.36 -0.69 -16.49
CA LYS A 310 -18.31 -0.32 -17.91
C LYS A 310 -16.90 0.13 -18.30
N CYS A 311 -16.06 -0.85 -18.60
CA CYS A 311 -15.28 -0.73 -19.83
C CYS A 311 -16.32 -0.74 -20.96
N GLY A 312 -16.33 0.25 -21.86
CA GLY A 312 -17.45 0.53 -22.78
C GLY A 312 -17.87 -0.65 -23.67
N ALA A 313 -18.69 -1.55 -23.13
CA ALA A 313 -19.47 -2.52 -23.89
C ALA A 313 -20.64 -1.77 -24.52
N ASP A 314 -20.32 -0.95 -25.51
CA ASP A 314 -21.29 -0.31 -26.37
C ASP A 314 -21.39 -1.17 -27.63
N GLY A 315 -22.15 -2.27 -27.53
CA GLY A 315 -22.66 -2.94 -28.73
C GLY A 315 -22.29 -4.42 -28.89
N ASP A 316 -23.36 -5.20 -28.90
CA ASP A 316 -23.53 -6.54 -29.45
C ASP A 316 -23.05 -7.75 -28.63
N VAL A 317 -23.96 -8.73 -28.56
CA VAL A 317 -23.98 -9.90 -27.66
C VAL A 317 -22.82 -10.88 -27.92
N ASN A 318 -21.94 -10.56 -28.88
CA ASN A 318 -20.89 -11.47 -29.35
C ASN A 318 -19.46 -10.96 -29.12
N LEU A 319 -19.19 -9.65 -28.96
CA LEU A 319 -17.81 -9.14 -28.75
C LEU A 319 -17.82 -7.79 -28.00
N SER A 320 -17.57 -7.83 -26.69
CA SER A 320 -17.36 -6.63 -25.88
C SER A 320 -15.92 -6.12 -26.02
N PHE A 321 -15.70 -5.10 -26.85
CA PHE A 321 -14.39 -4.45 -26.97
C PHE A 321 -14.24 -3.33 -25.95
N CYS A 322 -13.22 -3.42 -25.11
CA CYS A 322 -12.84 -2.29 -24.26
C CYS A 322 -12.14 -1.22 -25.09
N GLN A 323 -12.67 0.00 -25.09
CA GLN A 323 -12.01 1.13 -25.76
C GLN A 323 -10.79 1.67 -25.00
N ARG A 324 -10.48 1.16 -23.79
CA ARG A 324 -9.25 1.56 -23.09
C ARG A 324 -8.06 0.90 -23.82
N GLY A 325 -6.94 1.60 -23.96
CA GLY A 325 -5.68 0.90 -24.26
C GLY A 325 -5.28 -0.02 -23.10
N SER A 326 -4.49 -1.06 -23.37
CA SER A 326 -3.88 -1.95 -22.35
C SER A 326 -3.13 -1.19 -21.25
N ASP A 327 -2.69 0.04 -21.55
CA ASP A 327 -1.74 0.81 -20.74
C ASP A 327 -2.40 1.90 -19.88
N PHE A 328 -3.74 1.98 -19.80
CA PHE A 328 -4.42 2.98 -18.95
C PHE A 328 -4.51 2.58 -17.47
N ARG A 329 -3.45 2.00 -16.90
CA ARG A 329 -3.31 1.81 -15.46
C ARG A 329 -2.91 3.13 -14.81
N GLY A 330 -3.47 3.44 -13.65
CA GLY A 330 -3.17 4.68 -12.94
C GLY A 330 -3.71 4.66 -11.51
N PRO A 331 -3.17 5.51 -10.63
CA PRO A 331 -3.70 5.64 -9.29
C PRO A 331 -5.19 6.00 -9.40
N HIS A 332 -6.03 5.26 -8.68
CA HIS A 332 -7.50 5.43 -8.65
C HIS A 332 -8.27 4.93 -9.91
N LYS A 333 -7.62 4.27 -10.86
CA LYS A 333 -8.31 3.60 -11.97
C LYS A 333 -8.35 2.09 -11.73
N ALA A 334 -9.54 1.55 -11.49
CA ALA A 334 -9.73 0.11 -11.37
C ALA A 334 -9.24 -0.61 -12.64
N PRO A 335 -8.49 -1.72 -12.50
CA PRO A 335 -8.12 -2.57 -13.62
C PRO A 335 -9.36 -3.05 -14.36
N CYS A 336 -9.29 -3.13 -15.68
CA CYS A 336 -10.37 -3.66 -16.48
C CYS A 336 -10.20 -5.18 -16.60
N CYS A 337 -11.14 -5.97 -16.09
CA CYS A 337 -11.10 -7.43 -16.17
C CYS A 337 -11.01 -7.98 -17.61
N LEU A 338 -11.44 -7.22 -18.61
CA LEU A 338 -11.32 -7.56 -20.04
C LEU A 338 -9.92 -7.32 -20.63
N HIS A 339 -9.08 -6.54 -19.96
CA HIS A 339 -7.65 -6.35 -20.31
C HIS A 339 -6.70 -7.10 -19.39
N GLU A 340 -7.21 -7.68 -18.33
CA GLU A 340 -6.46 -8.66 -17.58
C GLU A 340 -6.50 -9.99 -18.33
N GLU A 341 -5.41 -10.76 -18.30
CA GLU A 341 -5.35 -12.11 -18.89
C GLU A 341 -6.33 -13.02 -18.13
N PHE A 342 -7.62 -12.96 -18.47
CA PHE A 342 -8.63 -13.84 -17.89
C PHE A 342 -8.15 -15.29 -18.07
N PRO A 343 -8.09 -16.09 -16.99
CA PRO A 343 -8.83 -15.97 -15.72
C PRO A 343 -8.03 -15.40 -14.53
N CYS A 344 -6.95 -14.66 -14.78
CA CYS A 344 -6.15 -14.02 -13.73
C CYS A 344 -6.72 -12.65 -13.36
N LEU A 345 -7.09 -12.48 -12.09
CA LEU A 345 -7.60 -11.22 -11.55
C LEU A 345 -6.58 -10.55 -10.66
N THR A 346 -6.45 -9.23 -10.78
CA THR A 346 -5.69 -8.42 -9.83
C THR A 346 -6.46 -8.28 -8.51
N ILE A 347 -5.86 -8.76 -7.42
CA ILE A 347 -6.41 -8.68 -6.07
C ILE A 347 -6.14 -7.32 -5.43
N THR A 348 -4.90 -6.85 -5.56
CA THR A 348 -4.42 -5.61 -4.96
C THR A 348 -3.21 -5.11 -5.71
N GLU A 349 -3.00 -3.79 -5.70
CA GLU A 349 -1.84 -3.15 -6.28
C GLU A 349 -1.21 -2.15 -5.31
N ALA A 350 0.10 -1.96 -5.42
CA ALA A 350 0.83 -0.84 -4.82
C ALA A 350 1.56 -0.10 -5.95
N MET A 351 1.34 1.21 -6.07
CA MET A 351 1.82 2.01 -7.21
C MET A 351 2.61 3.22 -6.73
N ASP A 352 3.82 3.38 -7.25
CA ASP A 352 4.57 4.63 -7.26
C ASP A 352 4.51 5.21 -8.68
N ALA A 353 3.50 6.07 -8.91
CA ALA A 353 3.22 6.62 -10.22
C ALA A 353 4.34 7.53 -10.73
N GLU A 354 5.03 8.23 -9.82
CA GLU A 354 6.13 9.12 -10.18
C GLU A 354 7.36 8.30 -10.59
N ALA A 355 7.65 7.22 -9.88
CA ALA A 355 8.67 6.21 -10.26
C ALA A 355 8.35 5.45 -11.54
N GLY A 356 7.06 5.26 -11.81
CA GLY A 356 6.56 4.33 -12.81
C GLY A 356 6.68 2.88 -12.37
N VAL A 357 6.62 2.62 -11.06
CA VAL A 357 6.69 1.26 -10.49
C VAL A 357 5.30 0.85 -10.02
N THR A 358 4.82 -0.30 -10.47
CA THR A 358 3.55 -0.89 -9.98
C THR A 358 3.79 -2.33 -9.58
N PHE A 359 3.38 -2.70 -8.37
CA PHE A 359 3.29 -4.07 -7.91
C PHE A 359 1.84 -4.53 -7.98
N SER A 360 1.57 -5.67 -8.62
CA SER A 360 0.23 -6.22 -8.77
C SER A 360 0.21 -7.67 -8.29
N ALA A 361 -0.63 -7.96 -7.29
CA ALA A 361 -0.89 -9.33 -6.85
C ALA A 361 -2.03 -9.93 -7.68
N ARG A 362 -1.75 -10.97 -8.47
CA ARG A 362 -2.73 -11.59 -9.37
C ARG A 362 -3.03 -13.04 -8.98
N HIS A 363 -4.30 -13.43 -9.08
CA HIS A 363 -4.78 -14.78 -8.78
C HIS A 363 -5.61 -15.36 -9.92
N CYS A 364 -5.27 -16.58 -10.33
CA CYS A 364 -5.98 -17.33 -11.37
C CYS A 364 -7.06 -18.21 -10.73
N PHE A 365 -8.34 -17.99 -11.07
CA PHE A 365 -9.46 -18.65 -10.37
C PHE A 365 -10.14 -19.81 -11.13
N MET A 366 -9.76 -20.10 -12.39
CA MET A 366 -10.51 -21.04 -13.26
C MET A 366 -9.92 -22.44 -13.42
N LEU A 367 -8.67 -22.71 -13.04
CA LEU A 367 -7.91 -23.83 -13.63
C LEU A 367 -7.40 -24.90 -12.65
N GLU A 368 -8.25 -25.36 -11.72
CA GLU A 368 -7.88 -26.49 -10.85
C GLU A 368 -7.80 -27.85 -11.57
N THR A 369 -8.35 -28.01 -12.78
CA THR A 369 -8.52 -29.36 -13.40
C THR A 369 -7.69 -29.63 -14.65
N ILE A 370 -7.13 -28.62 -15.35
CA ILE A 370 -6.21 -28.81 -16.48
C ILE A 370 -5.14 -27.70 -16.52
N SER A 371 -4.53 -27.34 -15.40
CA SER A 371 -3.31 -26.53 -15.43
C SER A 371 -2.21 -27.16 -14.58
N ILE A 372 -1.18 -27.62 -15.25
CA ILE A 372 0.11 -27.84 -14.60
C ILE A 372 0.70 -26.43 -14.42
N ASN A 373 0.44 -25.84 -13.25
CA ASN A 373 1.02 -24.59 -12.71
C ASN A 373 0.61 -23.24 -13.35
N ILE A 374 -0.60 -22.75 -13.07
CA ILE A 374 -0.83 -21.29 -12.97
C ILE A 374 -0.96 -20.92 -11.50
N LYS A 375 0.19 -20.77 -10.82
CA LYS A 375 0.25 -20.27 -9.45
C LYS A 375 -0.01 -18.75 -9.45
N PRO A 376 -0.62 -18.20 -8.40
CA PRO A 376 -0.70 -16.75 -8.18
C PRO A 376 0.70 -16.11 -8.20
N LYS A 377 0.81 -14.88 -8.73
CA LYS A 377 2.09 -14.18 -8.90
C LYS A 377 1.99 -12.72 -8.48
N ILE A 378 3.11 -12.18 -7.98
CA ILE A 378 3.28 -10.74 -7.83
C ILE A 378 4.04 -10.26 -9.07
N GLN A 379 3.39 -9.43 -9.89
CA GLN A 379 4.02 -8.77 -11.02
C GLN A 379 4.52 -7.40 -10.61
N MET A 380 5.61 -6.96 -11.23
CA MET A 380 6.15 -5.62 -11.09
C MET A 380 6.42 -5.03 -12.47
N THR A 381 5.80 -3.89 -12.76
CA THR A 381 6.10 -3.10 -13.95
C THR A 381 6.97 -1.91 -13.56
N GLY A 382 7.98 -1.61 -14.38
CA GLY A 382 8.87 -0.46 -14.24
C GLY A 382 9.09 0.24 -15.58
N PRO A 383 9.81 1.38 -15.62
CA PRO A 383 10.11 2.06 -16.88
C PRO A 383 10.85 1.14 -17.88
N GLY A 384 10.11 0.64 -18.87
CA GLY A 384 10.63 -0.19 -19.97
C GLY A 384 10.77 -1.68 -19.66
N TYR A 385 10.15 -2.21 -18.59
CA TYR A 385 10.20 -3.65 -18.28
C TYR A 385 9.03 -4.15 -17.40
N GLU A 386 8.73 -5.45 -17.51
CA GLU A 386 7.76 -6.18 -16.68
C GLU A 386 8.42 -7.46 -16.15
N ILE A 387 8.31 -7.73 -14.86
CA ILE A 387 8.95 -8.87 -14.19
C ILE A 387 7.97 -9.52 -13.21
N SER A 388 8.07 -10.84 -13.05
CA SER A 388 7.43 -11.55 -11.93
C SER A 388 8.39 -11.66 -10.75
N LEU A 389 7.93 -11.30 -9.55
CA LEU A 389 8.66 -11.59 -8.33
C LEU A 389 8.71 -13.11 -8.08
N GLY A 390 9.70 -13.58 -7.31
CA GLY A 390 9.85 -14.99 -6.98
C GLY A 390 8.58 -15.61 -6.37
N ASP A 391 8.28 -16.86 -6.74
CA ASP A 391 7.07 -17.58 -6.30
C ASP A 391 6.97 -17.68 -4.76
N ASP A 392 8.10 -17.70 -4.06
CA ASP A 392 8.19 -17.73 -2.60
C ASP A 392 7.63 -16.45 -1.96
N LEU A 393 7.71 -15.31 -2.64
CA LEU A 393 7.22 -14.02 -2.14
C LEU A 393 5.69 -13.94 -2.13
N TRP A 394 4.99 -14.73 -2.95
CA TRP A 394 3.54 -14.85 -2.87
C TRP A 394 3.08 -15.38 -1.52
N GLN A 395 3.84 -16.28 -0.88
CA GLN A 395 3.46 -16.79 0.43
C GLN A 395 3.73 -15.77 1.55
N GLN A 396 4.48 -14.70 1.25
CA GLN A 396 4.95 -13.72 2.24
C GLN A 396 4.12 -12.44 2.30
N LEU A 397 3.23 -12.11 1.34
CA LEU A 397 2.68 -10.75 1.24
C LEU A 397 1.15 -10.60 1.08
N PRO A 398 0.45 -11.35 0.22
CA PRO A 398 -0.93 -11.06 -0.12
C PRO A 398 -1.94 -11.92 0.65
N ALA A 399 -1.59 -12.48 1.84
CA ALA A 399 -2.52 -13.34 2.59
C ALA A 399 -3.83 -12.63 2.96
N ARG A 400 -3.77 -11.31 3.13
CA ARG A 400 -4.92 -10.44 3.43
C ARG A 400 -5.33 -9.56 2.25
N GLY A 401 -4.87 -9.83 1.04
CA GLY A 401 -5.29 -9.12 -0.17
C GLY A 401 -5.04 -7.61 -0.14
N LYS A 402 -4.01 -7.16 0.60
CA LYS A 402 -3.61 -5.75 0.70
C LYS A 402 -2.10 -5.64 0.49
N LEU A 403 -1.71 -4.80 -0.47
CA LEU A 403 -0.34 -4.38 -0.68
C LEU A 403 -0.23 -2.87 -0.52
N CYS A 404 0.87 -2.41 0.05
CA CYS A 404 1.19 -0.99 0.18
C CYS A 404 2.68 -0.78 -0.06
N GLY A 405 3.10 0.39 -0.54
CA GLY A 405 4.52 0.69 -0.72
C GLY A 405 4.81 1.55 -1.93
N ASP A 406 6.09 1.64 -2.26
CA ASP A 406 6.63 2.43 -3.37
C ASP A 406 7.85 1.73 -4.00
N GLU A 407 8.60 2.40 -4.87
CA GLU A 407 9.81 1.85 -5.51
C GLU A 407 10.89 1.33 -4.52
N ARG A 408 10.83 1.75 -3.26
CA ARG A 408 11.84 1.46 -2.22
C ARG A 408 11.48 0.23 -1.41
N TRP A 409 10.19 -0.01 -1.18
CA TRP A 409 9.70 -1.15 -0.42
C TRP A 409 8.26 -1.56 -0.78
N LEU A 410 7.94 -2.82 -0.52
CA LEU A 410 6.60 -3.38 -0.62
C LEU A 410 6.20 -4.02 0.71
N ILE A 411 4.98 -3.76 1.16
CA ILE A 411 4.44 -4.16 2.45
C ILE A 411 3.20 -5.04 2.22
N GLY A 412 3.09 -6.10 3.01
CA GLY A 412 1.95 -7.00 3.03
C GLY A 412 1.85 -7.77 4.36
N GLU A 413 0.99 -8.77 4.38
CA GLU A 413 0.84 -9.71 5.51
C GLU A 413 0.90 -11.15 4.99
N ASN A 414 1.62 -12.00 5.71
CA ASN A 414 1.73 -13.41 5.37
C ASN A 414 0.71 -14.29 6.13
N ASN A 415 0.70 -15.58 5.83
CA ASN A 415 -0.20 -16.54 6.50
C ASN A 415 0.17 -16.82 7.98
N HIS A 416 1.33 -16.38 8.44
CA HIS A 416 1.78 -16.50 9.83
C HIS A 416 1.40 -15.27 10.68
N GLU A 417 0.54 -14.38 10.14
CA GLU A 417 0.13 -13.14 10.78
C GLU A 417 1.32 -12.21 11.07
N GLU A 418 2.31 -12.17 10.17
CA GLU A 418 3.43 -11.23 10.22
C GLU A 418 3.24 -10.13 9.18
N VAL A 419 3.50 -8.87 9.57
CA VAL A 419 3.70 -7.79 8.61
C VAL A 419 5.06 -7.98 7.96
N VAL A 420 5.07 -8.08 6.63
CA VAL A 420 6.29 -8.31 5.86
C VAL A 420 6.62 -7.07 5.05
N ILE A 421 7.88 -6.65 5.13
CA ILE A 421 8.43 -5.50 4.39
C ILE A 421 9.55 -6.01 3.50
N LEU A 422 9.32 -6.02 2.19
CA LEU A 422 10.35 -6.25 1.20
C LEU A 422 11.05 -4.93 0.90
N ARG A 423 12.37 -4.86 1.06
CA ARG A 423 13.16 -3.68 0.72
C ARG A 423 13.92 -3.90 -0.57
N PHE A 424 13.90 -2.91 -1.44
CA PHE A 424 14.66 -2.94 -2.69
C PHE A 424 15.93 -2.09 -2.61
N GLY A 425 15.98 -1.07 -1.75
CA GLY A 425 17.18 -0.26 -1.51
C GLY A 425 17.22 0.37 -0.11
N GLY A 426 18.40 0.88 0.25
CA GLY A 426 18.71 1.51 1.54
C GLY A 426 18.51 3.01 1.56
#